data_AF-A0A4R4ZP62-F1
#
_entry.id   AF-A0A4R4ZP62-F1
#
_cell.length_a   1.000
_cell.length_b   1.000
_cell.length_c   1.000
_cell.angle_alpha   90.00
_cell.angle_beta   90.00
_cell.angle_gamma   90.00
#
_symmetry.space_group_name_H-M   'P 1'
#
loop_
_entity.id
_entity.type
_entity.pdbx_description
1 polymer ?
#
loop_
_entity_poly.entity_id
_entity_poly.type
_entity_poly.pdbx_seq_one_letter_code
_entity_poly.pdbx_strand_id
1 'polypeptide(L)'
;MRERGESLLELVVAIALMGVAIVAVMAGLTTTVLMSDIQRKEATAVSTVRNYAEALQSYVANGHYVSCATTYAVPGFAVPEGFTAKVVSGSVQYWTGALWLPLCLPDRGLQRVRVSVASTDGRAGQTLDVILRKPCRVEDPPCT
;
A
#
# COMPACT_ATOMS: atom_id res chain seq x y z
N MET A 1 -34.51 54.85 -31.28
CA MET A 1 -34.75 54.02 -30.09
C MET A 1 -34.78 52.57 -30.51
N ARG A 2 -33.65 51.87 -30.41
CA ARG A 2 -33.45 50.49 -30.86
C ARG A 2 -32.96 49.66 -29.68
N GLU A 3 -33.76 49.66 -28.61
CA GLU A 3 -33.55 48.88 -27.40
C GLU A 3 -34.70 47.87 -27.31
N ARG A 4 -34.51 46.69 -27.91
CA ARG A 4 -35.47 45.58 -27.77
C ARG A 4 -34.90 44.19 -28.10
N GLY A 5 -33.58 44.09 -28.26
CA GLY A 5 -32.88 42.81 -28.52
C GLY A 5 -31.87 42.40 -27.42
N GLU A 6 -31.65 43.23 -26.40
CA GLU A 6 -30.59 42.99 -25.41
C GLU A 6 -31.02 42.01 -24.29
N SER A 7 -32.29 42.00 -23.87
CA SER A 7 -32.72 41.19 -22.71
C SER A 7 -32.88 39.69 -22.97
N LEU A 8 -33.28 39.26 -24.19
CA LEU A 8 -33.46 37.83 -24.47
C LEU A 8 -32.11 37.12 -24.62
N LEU A 9 -31.16 37.74 -25.33
CA LEU A 9 -29.83 37.16 -25.51
C LEU A 9 -29.02 37.22 -24.19
N GLU A 10 -29.13 38.30 -23.43
CA GLU A 10 -28.53 38.41 -22.09
C GLU A 10 -29.06 37.33 -21.13
N LEU A 11 -30.37 37.10 -21.09
CA LEU A 11 -30.96 36.04 -20.27
C LEU A 11 -30.46 34.66 -20.68
N VAL A 12 -30.39 34.36 -21.98
CA VAL A 12 -29.92 33.07 -22.48
C VAL A 12 -28.44 32.85 -22.14
N VAL A 13 -27.60 33.87 -22.29
CA VAL A 13 -26.17 33.78 -21.91
C VAL A 13 -26.01 33.63 -20.41
N ALA A 14 -26.78 34.37 -19.60
CA ALA A 14 -26.76 34.24 -18.14
C ALA A 14 -27.15 32.82 -17.69
N ILE A 15 -28.22 32.25 -18.27
CA ILE A 15 -28.65 30.88 -17.98
C ILE A 15 -27.59 29.87 -18.44
N ALA A 16 -26.99 30.08 -19.61
CA ALA A 16 -25.92 29.21 -20.10
C ALA A 16 -24.71 29.20 -19.16
N LEU A 17 -24.27 30.37 -18.68
CA LEU A 17 -23.16 30.48 -17.74
C LEU A 17 -23.48 29.87 -16.38
N MET A 18 -24.69 30.09 -15.86
CA MET A 18 -25.14 29.46 -14.61
C MET A 18 -25.21 27.94 -14.76
N GLY A 19 -25.68 27.43 -15.90
CA GLY A 19 -25.72 26.00 -16.19
C GLY A 19 -24.33 25.36 -16.15
N VAL A 20 -23.36 25.97 -16.83
CA VAL A 20 -21.96 25.49 -16.81
C VAL A 20 -21.37 25.56 -15.39
N ALA A 21 -21.63 26.63 -14.65
CA ALA A 21 -21.16 26.78 -13.28
C ALA A 21 -21.69 25.68 -12.36
N ILE A 22 -22.98 25.34 -12.45
CA ILE A 22 -23.58 24.27 -11.64
C ILE A 22 -22.95 22.91 -11.96
N VAL A 23 -22.75 22.59 -13.24
CA VAL A 23 -22.12 21.33 -13.64
C VAL A 23 -20.68 21.25 -13.14
N ALA A 24 -19.92 22.35 -13.23
CA ALA A 24 -18.55 22.41 -12.72
C ALA A 24 -18.50 22.15 -11.20
N VAL A 25 -19.41 22.74 -10.43
CA VAL A 25 -19.49 22.52 -8.98
C VAL A 25 -19.84 21.07 -8.65
N MET A 26 -20.83 20.48 -9.33
CA MET A 26 -21.21 19.09 -9.12
C MET A 26 -20.07 18.11 -9.46
N ALA A 27 -19.33 18.36 -10.54
CA ALA A 27 -18.16 17.58 -10.90
C ALA A 27 -17.05 17.69 -9.83
N GLY A 28 -16.84 18.89 -9.27
CA GLY A 28 -15.91 19.10 -8.17
C GLY A 28 -16.27 18.28 -6.92
N LEU A 29 -17.52 18.39 -6.46
CA LEU A 29 -18.00 17.71 -5.24
C LEU A 29 -17.90 16.18 -5.35
N THR A 30 -18.34 15.61 -6.48
CA THR A 30 -18.27 14.16 -6.71
C THR A 30 -16.83 13.65 -6.70
N THR A 31 -15.90 14.38 -7.29
CA THR A 31 -14.47 14.06 -7.28
C THR A 31 -13.91 14.09 -5.87
N THR A 32 -14.23 15.11 -5.06
CA THR A 32 -13.74 15.22 -3.68
C THR A 32 -14.20 14.05 -2.81
N VAL A 33 -15.46 13.59 -2.96
CA VAL A 33 -15.98 12.45 -2.20
C VAL A 33 -15.25 11.15 -2.57
N LEU A 34 -15.04 10.90 -3.86
CA LEU A 34 -14.32 9.70 -4.32
C LEU A 34 -12.86 9.70 -3.84
N MET A 35 -12.18 10.84 -3.96
CA MET A 35 -10.81 10.99 -3.47
C MET A 35 -10.70 10.77 -1.97
N SER A 36 -11.70 11.21 -1.19
CA SER A 36 -11.73 11.00 0.26
C SER A 36 -11.84 9.51 0.64
N ASP A 37 -12.64 8.73 -0.08
CA ASP A 37 -12.74 7.27 0.13
C ASP A 37 -11.41 6.58 -0.17
N ILE A 38 -10.80 6.92 -1.32
CA ILE A 38 -9.50 6.36 -1.73
C ILE A 38 -8.42 6.70 -0.70
N GLN A 39 -8.32 7.96 -0.25
CA GLN A 39 -7.35 8.37 0.76
C GLN A 39 -7.52 7.63 2.09
N ARG A 40 -8.78 7.40 2.52
CA ARG A 40 -9.06 6.62 3.73
C ARG A 40 -8.54 5.19 3.57
N LYS A 41 -8.82 4.54 2.44
CA LYS A 41 -8.35 3.18 2.15
C LYS A 41 -6.83 3.10 2.03
N GLU A 42 -6.21 4.10 1.43
CA GLU A 42 -4.74 4.21 1.34
C GLU A 42 -4.10 4.38 2.72
N ALA A 43 -4.66 5.25 3.58
CA ALA A 43 -4.17 5.40 4.95
C ALA A 43 -4.27 4.07 5.73
N THR A 44 -5.36 3.32 5.55
CA THR A 44 -5.50 1.97 6.14
C THR A 44 -4.52 0.97 5.54
N ALA A 45 -4.28 0.99 4.22
CA ALA A 45 -3.31 0.11 3.56
C ALA A 45 -1.88 0.37 4.08
N VAL A 46 -1.49 1.65 4.23
CA VAL A 46 -0.18 2.06 4.74
C VAL A 46 0.04 1.62 6.19
N SER A 47 -0.94 1.82 7.06
CA SER A 47 -0.82 1.38 8.46
C SER A 47 -0.76 -0.15 8.54
N THR A 48 -1.61 -0.85 7.77
CA THR A 48 -1.67 -2.32 7.77
C THR A 48 -0.39 -2.95 7.23
N VAL A 49 0.20 -2.41 6.16
CA VAL A 49 1.45 -2.98 5.59
C VAL A 49 2.61 -2.83 6.56
N ARG A 50 2.67 -1.70 7.29
CA ARG A 50 3.68 -1.47 8.33
C ARG A 50 3.47 -2.41 9.52
N ASN A 51 2.24 -2.54 10.01
CA ASN A 51 1.91 -3.47 11.10
C ASN A 51 2.22 -4.92 10.72
N TYR A 52 1.94 -5.32 9.47
CA TYR A 52 2.29 -6.65 8.97
C TYR A 52 3.79 -6.86 8.89
N ALA A 53 4.55 -5.86 8.43
CA ALA A 53 6.01 -5.91 8.41
C ALA A 53 6.60 -6.04 9.81
N GLU A 54 6.09 -5.29 10.79
CA GLU A 54 6.50 -5.36 12.20
C GLU A 54 6.15 -6.71 12.81
N ALA A 55 4.95 -7.23 12.55
CA ALA A 55 4.55 -8.57 12.99
C ALA A 55 5.44 -9.67 12.38
N LEU A 56 5.81 -9.53 11.10
CA LEU A 56 6.72 -10.45 10.43
C LEU A 56 8.13 -10.39 11.02
N GLN A 57 8.67 -9.19 11.27
CA GLN A 57 9.96 -9.03 11.94
C GLN A 57 9.96 -9.62 13.35
N SER A 58 8.90 -9.37 14.12
CA SER A 58 8.72 -9.94 15.47
C SER A 58 8.65 -11.47 15.42
N TYR A 59 7.88 -12.02 14.48
CA TYR A 59 7.79 -13.46 14.27
C TYR A 59 9.16 -14.09 13.99
N VAL A 60 9.93 -13.51 13.06
CA VAL A 60 11.29 -13.98 12.73
C VAL A 60 12.24 -13.84 13.93
N ALA A 61 12.20 -12.69 14.61
CA ALA A 61 13.02 -12.44 15.81
C ALA A 61 12.70 -13.41 16.96
N ASN A 62 11.51 -14.02 16.97
CA ASN A 62 11.11 -15.01 17.95
C ASN A 62 11.67 -16.42 17.70
N GLY A 63 12.47 -16.62 16.66
CA GLY A 63 13.11 -17.91 16.35
C GLY A 63 12.56 -18.59 15.09
N HIS A 64 11.64 -17.93 14.38
CA HIS A 64 11.03 -18.46 13.16
C HIS A 64 11.78 -18.04 11.88
N TYR A 65 13.06 -17.69 12.00
CA TYR A 65 13.92 -17.49 10.84
C TYR A 65 14.15 -18.83 10.13
N VAL A 66 13.91 -18.87 8.82
CA VAL A 66 14.15 -20.06 8.01
C VAL A 66 15.31 -19.79 7.07
N SER A 67 16.36 -20.62 7.15
CA SER A 67 17.48 -20.55 6.22
C SER A 67 16.99 -20.83 4.80
N CYS A 68 17.35 -19.99 3.84
CA CYS A 68 16.89 -20.12 2.45
C CYS A 68 15.35 -20.14 2.28
N ALA A 69 14.62 -19.30 3.01
CA ALA A 69 13.15 -19.28 2.95
C ALA A 69 12.63 -18.83 1.57
N THR A 70 11.72 -19.60 0.97
CA THR A 70 11.05 -19.19 -0.28
C THR A 70 9.88 -18.24 -0.04
N THR A 71 9.33 -18.23 1.18
CA THR A 71 8.24 -17.36 1.61
C THR A 71 8.20 -17.29 3.14
N TYR A 72 7.47 -16.32 3.67
CA TYR A 72 7.11 -16.24 5.08
C TYR A 72 5.61 -16.06 5.23
N ALA A 73 5.07 -16.53 6.35
CA ALA A 73 3.71 -16.27 6.77
C ALA A 73 3.72 -15.91 8.25
N VAL A 74 2.91 -14.93 8.63
CA VAL A 74 2.69 -14.57 10.04
C VAL A 74 1.37 -15.20 10.48
N PRO A 75 1.38 -16.36 11.14
CA PRO A 75 0.15 -17.00 11.58
C PRO A 75 -0.59 -16.09 12.57
N GLY A 76 -1.90 -15.96 12.41
CA GLY A 76 -2.74 -15.19 13.33
C GLY A 76 -2.69 -13.67 13.19
N PHE A 77 -2.04 -13.12 12.15
CA PHE A 77 -2.13 -11.69 11.88
C PHE A 77 -3.57 -11.32 11.47
N ALA A 78 -4.21 -10.46 12.26
CA ALA A 78 -5.55 -9.96 11.98
C ALA A 78 -5.48 -8.82 10.95
N VAL A 79 -5.93 -9.09 9.73
CA VAL A 79 -6.05 -8.08 8.68
C VAL A 79 -7.40 -7.36 8.83
N PRO A 80 -7.47 -6.02 8.69
CA PRO A 80 -8.73 -5.30 8.65
C PRO A 80 -9.67 -5.83 7.55
N GLU A 81 -10.97 -5.74 7.80
CA GLU A 81 -11.99 -6.18 6.84
C GLU A 81 -11.83 -5.45 5.49
N GLY A 82 -11.99 -6.20 4.39
CA GLY A 82 -11.82 -5.67 3.03
C GLY A 82 -10.36 -5.50 2.60
N PHE A 83 -9.38 -5.96 3.39
CA PHE A 83 -7.97 -5.97 3.01
C PHE A 83 -7.39 -7.39 3.02
N THR A 84 -6.34 -7.57 2.23
CA THR A 84 -5.53 -8.80 2.21
C THR A 84 -4.08 -8.44 2.41
N ALA A 85 -3.38 -9.10 3.34
CA ALA A 85 -1.96 -8.94 3.59
C ALA A 85 -1.22 -10.23 3.26
N LYS A 86 -0.11 -10.15 2.53
CA LYS A 86 0.70 -11.31 2.17
C LYS A 86 2.14 -10.94 1.87
N VAL A 87 3.02 -11.92 1.98
CA VAL A 87 4.34 -11.87 1.35
C VAL A 87 4.16 -12.10 -0.16
N VAL A 88 4.81 -11.27 -0.97
CA VAL A 88 4.79 -11.42 -2.42
C VAL A 88 5.60 -12.65 -2.80
N SER A 89 4.98 -13.59 -3.50
CA SER A 89 5.62 -14.83 -3.94
C SER A 89 6.85 -14.54 -4.80
N GLY A 90 7.97 -15.22 -4.50
CA GLY A 90 9.23 -15.03 -5.22
C GLY A 90 9.94 -13.71 -4.92
N SER A 91 9.49 -12.94 -3.93
CA SER A 91 10.15 -11.67 -3.55
C SER A 91 11.32 -11.84 -2.59
N VAL A 92 11.55 -13.05 -2.07
CA VAL A 92 12.61 -13.29 -1.11
C VAL A 92 13.97 -13.17 -1.80
N GLN A 93 14.83 -12.34 -1.23
CA GLN A 93 16.19 -12.11 -1.66
C GLN A 93 17.14 -12.29 -0.49
N TYR A 94 18.31 -12.85 -0.77
CA TYR A 94 19.32 -13.20 0.21
C TYR A 94 20.48 -12.22 0.12
N TRP A 95 21.01 -11.84 1.29
CA TRP A 95 22.19 -10.99 1.35
C TRP A 95 23.47 -11.78 1.15
N THR A 96 24.30 -11.38 0.18
CA THR A 96 25.59 -12.02 -0.07
C THR A 96 26.78 -11.34 0.59
N GLY A 97 26.55 -10.27 1.36
CA GLY A 97 27.61 -9.38 1.87
C GLY A 97 27.86 -8.15 1.00
N ALA A 98 27.35 -8.15 -0.24
CA ALA A 98 27.48 -7.03 -1.17
C ALA A 98 26.19 -6.75 -1.96
N LEU A 99 25.43 -7.79 -2.31
CA LEU A 99 24.25 -7.68 -3.16
C LEU A 99 23.08 -8.49 -2.60
N TRP A 100 21.87 -8.12 -3.01
CA TRP A 100 20.65 -8.90 -2.78
C TRP A 100 20.38 -9.77 -4.01
N LEU A 101 20.35 -11.08 -3.84
CA LEU A 101 20.16 -12.05 -4.93
C LEU A 101 18.95 -12.96 -4.66
N PRO A 102 18.21 -13.37 -5.69
CA PRO A 102 17.08 -14.29 -5.53
C PRO A 102 17.52 -15.75 -5.30
N LEU A 103 18.80 -16.06 -5.51
CA LEU A 103 19.37 -17.38 -5.27
C LEU A 103 19.88 -17.47 -3.84
N CYS A 104 19.47 -18.52 -3.12
CA CYS A 104 20.07 -18.82 -1.83
C CYS A 104 21.47 -19.42 -2.02
N LEU A 105 22.47 -18.55 -1.95
CA LEU A 105 23.87 -18.88 -1.68
C LEU A 105 24.02 -19.03 -0.15
N PRO A 106 25.17 -19.46 0.45
CA PRO A 106 25.21 -19.73 1.90
C PRO A 106 24.60 -18.55 2.69
N ASP A 107 23.54 -18.87 3.44
CA ASP A 107 22.67 -17.87 4.06
C ASP A 107 23.44 -17.13 5.18
N ARG A 108 23.62 -15.82 4.99
CA ARG A 108 24.31 -14.93 5.94
C ARG A 108 23.38 -14.33 6.98
N GLY A 109 22.19 -14.91 7.17
CA GLY A 109 21.24 -14.51 8.21
C GLY A 109 20.48 -13.21 7.90
N LEU A 110 20.48 -12.76 6.64
CA LEU A 110 19.74 -11.59 6.21
C LEU A 110 18.94 -11.89 4.93
N GLN A 111 17.63 -11.69 5.00
CA GLN A 111 16.70 -11.89 3.91
C GLN A 111 15.85 -10.64 3.73
N ARG A 112 15.69 -10.17 2.49
CA ARG A 112 14.76 -9.10 2.12
C ARG A 112 13.52 -9.73 1.52
N VAL A 113 12.35 -9.32 2.00
CA VAL A 113 11.06 -9.86 1.57
C VAL A 113 10.14 -8.70 1.25
N ARG A 114 9.41 -8.79 0.15
CA ARG A 114 8.37 -7.80 -0.15
C ARG A 114 7.05 -8.26 0.44
N VAL A 115 6.45 -7.42 1.27
CA VAL A 115 5.08 -7.60 1.75
C VAL A 115 4.15 -6.68 0.98
N SER A 116 2.91 -7.12 0.79
CA SER A 116 1.87 -6.36 0.10
C SER A 116 0.58 -6.39 0.91
N VAL A 117 -0.08 -5.25 1.00
CA VAL A 117 -1.46 -5.12 1.46
C VAL A 117 -2.28 -4.52 0.33
N ALA A 118 -3.42 -5.14 0.00
CA ALA A 118 -4.33 -4.63 -1.01
C ALA A 118 -5.78 -4.70 -0.52
N SER A 119 -6.55 -3.67 -0.85
CA SER A 119 -8.01 -3.67 -0.71
C SER A 119 -8.62 -4.69 -1.67
N THR A 120 -9.66 -5.39 -1.24
CA THR A 120 -10.36 -6.41 -2.06
C THR A 120 -11.07 -5.81 -3.27
N ASP A 121 -11.37 -4.51 -3.24
CA ASP A 121 -11.97 -3.77 -4.35
C ASP A 121 -10.94 -3.18 -5.34
N GLY A 122 -9.64 -3.40 -5.10
CA GLY A 122 -8.54 -2.94 -5.96
C GLY A 122 -8.28 -1.43 -5.93
N ARG A 123 -8.91 -0.67 -5.03
CA ARG A 123 -8.78 0.80 -4.98
C ARG A 123 -7.60 1.31 -4.16
N ALA A 124 -6.99 0.45 -3.35
CA ALA A 124 -5.82 0.79 -2.55
C ALA A 124 -4.86 -0.40 -2.48
N GLY A 125 -3.56 -0.10 -2.55
CA GLY A 125 -2.53 -1.13 -2.55
C GLY A 125 -1.18 -0.56 -2.13
N GLN A 126 -0.55 -1.22 -1.17
CA GLN A 126 0.75 -0.81 -0.63
C GLN A 126 1.70 -1.98 -0.55
N THR A 127 2.97 -1.72 -0.82
CA THR A 127 4.04 -2.70 -0.71
C THR A 127 5.18 -2.15 0.12
N LEU A 128 5.83 -2.99 0.90
CA LEU A 128 6.99 -2.64 1.70
C LEU A 128 8.04 -3.73 1.59
N ASP A 129 9.29 -3.34 1.33
CA ASP A 129 10.43 -4.25 1.42
C ASP A 129 10.90 -4.28 2.89
N VAL A 130 10.87 -5.48 3.46
CA VAL A 130 11.20 -5.74 4.86
C VAL A 130 12.48 -6.54 4.91
N ILE A 131 13.44 -6.09 5.71
CA ILE A 131 14.65 -6.85 5.98
C ILE A 131 14.40 -7.68 7.24
N LEU A 132 14.56 -8.99 7.09
CA LEU A 132 14.49 -10.00 8.12
C LEU A 132 15.91 -10.40 8.50
N ARG A 133 16.17 -10.45 9.80
CA ARG A 133 17.46 -10.81 10.36
C ARG A 133 17.31 -12.07 11.21
N LYS A 134 18.21 -13.02 11.00
CA LYS A 134 18.34 -14.19 11.88
C LYS A 134 18.57 -13.72 13.32
N PRO A 135 17.78 -14.21 14.30
CA PRO A 135 18.00 -13.85 15.69
C PRO A 135 19.38 -14.36 16.15
N CYS A 136 20.05 -13.53 16.95
CA CYS A 136 21.35 -13.82 17.54
C CYS A 136 21.17 -13.87 19.07
N ARG A 137 20.50 -14.90 19.60
CA ARG A 137 20.39 -15.06 21.06
C ARG A 137 21.65 -15.70 21.61
N VAL A 138 21.83 -15.60 22.93
CA VAL A 138 22.98 -16.20 23.63
C VAL A 138 23.05 -17.72 23.43
N GLU A 139 21.91 -18.36 23.15
CA GLU A 139 21.77 -19.79 22.89
C GLU A 139 21.91 -20.17 21.41
N ASP A 140 21.89 -19.19 20.49
CA ASP A 140 21.95 -19.43 19.05
C ASP A 140 23.41 -19.44 18.53
N PRO A 141 23.70 -20.20 17.45
CA PRO A 141 25.01 -20.11 16.81
C PRO A 141 25.33 -18.67 16.39
N PRO A 142 26.61 -18.24 16.50
CA PRO A 142 27.00 -16.86 16.29
C PRO A 142 26.56 -16.37 14.91
N CYS A 143 26.05 -15.14 14.86
CA CYS A 143 25.66 -14.48 13.63
C CYS A 143 26.92 -14.17 12.80
N THR A 144 27.26 -15.08 11.88
CA THR A 144 28.32 -14.93 10.89
C THR A 144 27.75 -14.62 9.52
#